data_AF-A0A952NGP0-F1
#
_entry.id   AF-A0A952NGP0-F1
#
_cell.length_a   1.000
_cell.length_b   1.000
_cell.length_c   1.000
_cell.angle_alpha   90.00
_cell.angle_beta   90.00
_cell.angle_gamma   90.00
#
_symmetry.space_group_name_H-M   'P 1'
#
loop_
_entity.id
_entity.type
_entity.pdbx_description
1 polymer ?
#
loop_
_entity_poly.entity_id
_entity_poly.type
_entity_poly.pdbx_seq_one_letter_code
_entity_poly.pdbx_strand_id
1 'polypeptide(L)'
;MPPKTKQTTILIPLGLLLLTLPSPQARAVRELAKPLAFISNQFAGSKAACVSRVVEREINPAAYQGDEKTVFIENKGMRATNEQRLAASPCLSALAVRFYQDLNQNHLSSQRPALKEVAGQGERRHLKPGWLWDKAIDLTRGNPRLAMALINICLNDDIPNATKKIFVRMDRDEASRIKKTYAEYGSEQNKKTDPKWSMLTMDRYLSYLKEFKESETPGQFDVPVDLICPERKNEAFVPGSLSLNTDLPEEVKKTIIDLQSLEPAAAPLPAKSYHVYGSAALGCALSNCGLNETEIRSIHDKMAMVYRGIRLCAHTKEVNQLRKDLEKAGLKRQTTGQREKFLQTLTSLKTQSDFFDLLPGRKMEGYFALTSDITQSQKNWRDNAPERKKAILRLLTLMDAGQMYEDGNLFKDGALPCVFATYTGPQLQGEETLKGSFFDRALYGNGCRQKGWSQQRCDEAAKLLQTWEVDELWTRAQHIRGGLFGFQKCKASQTEEKDFEKLSCALIRDQAGQKTPLPAQDGQK
;
A
#
# COMPACT_ATOMS: atom_id res chain seq x y z
N MET A 1 36.87 41.01 -9.36
CA MET A 1 35.87 40.17 -8.65
C MET A 1 34.66 40.01 -9.55
N PRO A 2 34.27 38.80 -9.97
CA PRO A 2 33.09 38.64 -10.80
C PRO A 2 31.82 38.78 -9.94
N PRO A 3 30.73 39.33 -10.49
CA PRO A 3 29.50 39.54 -9.74
C PRO A 3 28.87 38.20 -9.40
N LYS A 4 28.54 38.01 -8.12
CA LYS A 4 27.71 36.89 -7.65
C LYS A 4 26.30 37.06 -8.21
N THR A 5 25.99 36.40 -9.32
CA THR A 5 24.62 36.22 -9.79
C THR A 5 23.89 35.31 -8.82
N LYS A 6 22.96 35.90 -8.04
CA LYS A 6 21.98 35.13 -7.28
C LYS A 6 21.06 34.43 -8.28
N GLN A 7 21.25 33.13 -8.48
CA GLN A 7 20.25 32.31 -9.15
C GLN A 7 19.00 32.25 -8.27
N THR A 8 17.98 33.02 -8.63
CA THR A 8 16.64 32.88 -8.06
C THR A 8 16.02 31.65 -8.71
N THR A 9 16.09 30.50 -8.04
CA THR A 9 15.31 29.32 -8.43
C THR A 9 13.82 29.63 -8.23
N ILE A 10 13.10 29.95 -9.30
CA ILE A 10 11.66 30.10 -9.28
C ILE A 10 11.07 28.68 -9.13
N LEU A 11 10.67 28.33 -7.92
CA LEU A 11 9.81 27.18 -7.66
C LEU A 11 8.44 27.47 -8.30
N ILE A 12 8.21 26.96 -9.51
CA ILE A 12 6.88 26.94 -10.10
C ILE A 12 6.02 26.03 -9.21
N PRO A 13 4.93 26.52 -8.60
CA PRO A 13 4.05 25.68 -7.79
C PRO A 13 3.51 24.53 -8.64
N LEU A 14 3.56 23.31 -8.12
CA LEU A 14 3.12 22.07 -8.78
C LEU A 14 1.71 22.17 -9.41
N GLY A 15 0.86 23.04 -8.83
CA GLY A 15 -0.47 23.35 -9.35
C GLY A 15 -0.46 23.92 -10.77
N LEU A 16 0.57 24.66 -11.19
CA LEU A 16 0.64 25.23 -12.54
C LEU A 16 1.17 24.24 -13.59
N LEU A 17 2.12 23.36 -13.22
CA LEU A 17 2.73 22.41 -14.16
C LEU A 17 1.80 21.23 -14.49
N LEU A 18 0.94 20.84 -13.54
CA LEU A 18 0.01 19.71 -13.71
C LEU A 18 -1.26 20.09 -14.50
N LEU A 19 -1.60 21.38 -14.59
CA LEU A 19 -2.77 21.84 -15.35
C LEU A 19 -2.55 21.84 -16.87
N THR A 20 -1.30 21.79 -17.34
CA THR A 20 -0.96 21.90 -18.77
C THR A 20 -0.77 20.57 -19.49
N LEU A 21 -0.93 19.42 -18.82
CA LEU A 21 -0.82 18.10 -19.45
C LEU A 21 -2.19 17.62 -20.00
N PRO A 22 -2.41 17.62 -21.33
CA PRO A 22 -3.71 17.27 -21.91
C PRO A 22 -3.98 15.75 -22.01
N SER A 23 -3.02 14.87 -21.65
CA SER A 23 -3.22 13.43 -21.86
C SER A 23 -4.04 12.75 -20.74
N PRO A 24 -4.81 11.69 -21.05
CA PRO A 24 -5.44 10.82 -20.06
C PRO A 24 -4.45 10.27 -19.02
N GLN A 25 -3.19 10.07 -19.42
CA GLN A 25 -2.10 9.62 -18.56
C GLN A 25 -1.77 10.61 -17.41
N ALA A 26 -2.11 11.89 -17.56
CA ALA A 26 -1.97 12.90 -16.52
C ALA A 26 -3.15 12.96 -15.54
N ARG A 27 -4.23 12.18 -15.77
CA ARG A 27 -5.40 12.19 -14.90
C ARG A 27 -5.05 11.67 -13.51
N ALA A 28 -4.55 10.44 -13.38
CA ALA A 28 -4.22 9.87 -12.06
C ALA A 28 -3.26 10.76 -11.26
N VAL A 29 -2.22 11.29 -11.91
CA VAL A 29 -1.25 12.21 -11.31
C VAL A 29 -1.93 13.49 -10.80
N ARG A 30 -2.82 14.10 -11.59
CA ARG A 30 -3.61 15.27 -11.18
C ARG A 30 -4.56 14.96 -10.02
N GLU A 31 -5.18 13.79 -10.04
CA GLU A 31 -6.13 13.36 -9.02
C GLU A 31 -5.43 13.06 -7.70
N LEU A 32 -4.20 12.55 -7.74
CA LEU A 32 -3.30 12.43 -6.59
C LEU A 32 -2.82 13.79 -6.10
N ALA A 33 -2.45 14.71 -7.01
CA ALA A 33 -1.87 15.99 -6.64
C ALA A 33 -2.85 16.94 -5.92
N LYS A 34 -4.15 16.87 -6.22
CA LYS A 34 -5.18 17.71 -5.57
C LYS A 34 -5.26 17.48 -4.04
N PRO A 35 -5.39 16.24 -3.56
CA PRO A 35 -5.24 15.91 -2.14
C PRO A 35 -3.93 16.36 -1.51
N LEU A 36 -2.81 16.23 -2.24
CA LEU A 36 -1.50 16.61 -1.75
C LEU A 36 -1.37 18.12 -1.56
N ALA A 37 -1.90 18.88 -2.53
CA ALA A 37 -2.02 20.32 -2.40
C ALA A 37 -2.92 20.70 -1.21
N PHE A 38 -4.05 20.01 -1.02
CA PHE A 38 -4.93 20.25 0.13
C PHE A 38 -4.25 19.97 1.48
N ILE A 39 -3.46 18.90 1.57
CA ILE A 39 -2.68 18.59 2.77
C ILE A 39 -1.64 19.68 3.01
N SER A 40 -0.87 20.06 1.98
CA SER A 40 0.17 21.08 2.08
C SER A 40 -0.38 22.46 2.46
N ASN A 41 -1.55 22.83 1.93
CA ASN A 41 -2.18 24.14 2.14
C ASN A 41 -2.68 24.36 3.59
N GLN A 42 -2.69 23.32 4.43
CA GLN A 42 -3.01 23.45 5.85
C GLN A 42 -1.83 23.99 6.68
N PHE A 43 -0.64 24.05 6.08
CA PHE A 43 0.56 24.49 6.75
C PHE A 43 1.03 25.82 6.16
N ALA A 44 1.67 26.65 6.97
CA ALA A 44 2.25 27.92 6.54
C ALA A 44 3.77 27.79 6.31
N GLY A 45 4.29 28.57 5.36
CA GLY A 45 5.72 28.78 5.17
C GLY A 45 6.54 27.52 4.88
N SER A 46 7.65 27.35 5.61
CA SER A 46 8.62 26.27 5.39
C SER A 46 8.06 24.87 5.68
N LYS A 47 7.05 24.75 6.57
CA LYS A 47 6.38 23.48 6.86
C LYS A 47 5.65 22.94 5.64
N ALA A 48 4.86 23.77 4.96
CA ALA A 48 4.12 23.39 3.75
C ALA A 48 5.07 22.85 2.67
N ALA A 49 6.16 23.59 2.41
CA ALA A 49 7.16 23.17 1.43
C ALA A 49 7.83 21.84 1.80
N CYS A 50 8.12 21.61 3.09
CA CYS A 50 8.66 20.34 3.56
C CYS A 50 7.67 19.19 3.38
N VAL A 51 6.42 19.36 3.83
CA VAL A 51 5.36 18.35 3.70
C VAL A 51 5.13 18.00 2.24
N SER A 52 5.00 19.00 1.36
CA SER A 52 4.81 18.76 -0.08
C SER A 52 5.94 17.92 -0.66
N ARG A 53 7.21 18.25 -0.37
CA ARG A 53 8.38 17.48 -0.87
C ARG A 53 8.40 16.05 -0.34
N VAL A 54 8.16 15.87 0.95
CA VAL A 54 8.15 14.54 1.57
C VAL A 54 7.04 13.69 0.94
N VAL A 55 5.83 14.21 0.85
CA VAL A 55 4.70 13.44 0.35
C VAL A 55 4.83 13.16 -1.15
N GLU A 56 5.30 14.12 -1.95
CA GLU A 56 5.57 13.91 -3.37
C GLU A 56 6.61 12.83 -3.60
N ARG A 57 7.69 12.82 -2.81
CA ARG A 57 8.72 11.79 -2.88
C ARG A 57 8.22 10.41 -2.44
N GLU A 58 7.54 10.31 -1.29
CA GLU A 58 7.09 9.00 -0.78
C GLU A 58 5.99 8.39 -1.66
N ILE A 59 5.04 9.20 -2.14
CA ILE A 59 3.95 8.71 -2.99
C ILE A 59 4.40 8.54 -4.43
N ASN A 60 5.33 9.36 -4.92
CA ASN A 60 5.77 9.40 -6.31
C ASN A 60 4.60 9.34 -7.31
N PRO A 61 3.78 10.42 -7.40
CA PRO A 61 2.64 10.46 -8.30
C PRO A 61 2.98 10.12 -9.76
N ALA A 62 4.20 10.44 -10.20
CA ALA A 62 4.68 10.16 -11.56
C ALA A 62 4.77 8.66 -11.88
N ALA A 63 5.03 7.80 -10.89
CA ALA A 63 5.04 6.34 -11.07
C ALA A 63 3.67 5.76 -11.48
N TYR A 64 2.61 6.57 -11.37
CA TYR A 64 1.26 6.21 -11.75
C TYR A 64 0.83 6.78 -13.10
N GLN A 65 1.74 7.41 -13.83
CA GLN A 65 1.47 7.95 -15.15
C GLN A 65 1.08 6.82 -16.12
N GLY A 66 -0.08 6.96 -16.76
CA GLY A 66 -0.62 5.96 -17.71
C GLY A 66 -1.27 4.74 -17.06
N ASP A 67 -1.37 4.71 -15.73
CA ASP A 67 -1.91 3.58 -14.98
C ASP A 67 -3.31 3.85 -14.44
N GLU A 68 -4.28 4.18 -15.28
CA GLU A 68 -5.62 4.58 -14.80
C GLU A 68 -6.34 3.52 -13.94
N LYS A 69 -5.91 2.25 -14.01
CA LYS A 69 -6.60 1.11 -13.38
C LYS A 69 -5.95 0.66 -12.08
N THR A 70 -4.63 0.80 -11.92
CA THR A 70 -3.93 0.15 -10.78
C THR A 70 -3.23 1.13 -9.84
N VAL A 71 -3.42 2.45 -10.00
CA VAL A 71 -2.86 3.53 -9.13
C VAL A 71 -3.02 3.27 -7.64
N PHE A 72 -3.97 2.44 -7.24
CA PHE A 72 -4.23 2.14 -5.83
C PHE A 72 -4.48 0.65 -5.55
N ILE A 73 -4.34 -0.19 -6.58
CA ILE A 73 -4.34 -1.66 -6.43
C ILE A 73 -2.93 -2.11 -6.07
N GLU A 74 -1.94 -1.53 -6.74
CA GLU A 74 -0.54 -1.80 -6.51
C GLU A 74 0.12 -0.56 -5.93
N ASN A 75 0.93 -0.69 -4.88
CA ASN A 75 1.67 0.43 -4.27
C ASN A 75 2.85 0.87 -5.17
N LYS A 76 2.61 1.07 -6.47
CA LYS A 76 3.61 1.37 -7.52
C LYS A 76 4.44 2.60 -7.21
N GLY A 77 3.83 3.66 -6.67
CA GLY A 77 4.51 4.87 -6.26
C GLY A 77 5.57 4.62 -5.20
N MET A 78 5.14 4.05 -4.07
CA MET A 78 6.04 3.64 -2.98
C MET A 78 7.13 2.66 -3.46
N ARG A 79 6.76 1.69 -4.30
CA ARG A 79 7.69 0.74 -4.92
C ARG A 79 8.74 1.46 -5.78
N ALA A 80 8.33 2.35 -6.67
CA ALA A 80 9.23 3.13 -7.51
C ALA A 80 10.17 4.00 -6.67
N THR A 81 9.67 4.64 -5.62
CA THR A 81 10.50 5.40 -4.68
C THR A 81 11.54 4.52 -3.99
N ASN A 82 11.15 3.33 -3.52
CA ASN A 82 12.08 2.40 -2.87
C ASN A 82 13.10 1.81 -3.86
N GLU A 83 12.69 1.52 -5.09
CA GLU A 83 13.60 1.08 -6.17
C GLU A 83 14.62 2.18 -6.50
N GLN A 84 14.20 3.44 -6.61
CA GLN A 84 15.09 4.57 -6.81
C GLN A 84 16.07 4.76 -5.64
N ARG A 85 15.61 4.61 -4.40
CA ARG A 85 16.46 4.65 -3.20
C ARG A 85 17.55 3.59 -3.24
N LEU A 86 17.19 2.36 -3.58
CA LEU A 86 18.12 1.24 -3.63
C LEU A 86 19.11 1.39 -4.79
N ALA A 87 18.62 1.81 -5.96
CA ALA A 87 19.44 2.08 -7.13
C ALA A 87 20.49 3.17 -6.86
N ALA A 88 20.13 4.19 -6.07
CA ALA A 88 21.01 5.30 -5.70
C ALA A 88 21.99 4.96 -4.55
N SER A 89 21.84 3.81 -3.90
CA SER A 89 22.53 3.48 -2.66
C SER A 89 22.91 1.99 -2.62
N PRO A 90 24.07 1.61 -3.21
CA PRO A 90 24.55 0.23 -3.21
C PRO A 90 24.67 -0.38 -1.81
N CYS A 91 25.12 0.40 -0.84
CA CYS A 91 25.24 -0.09 0.53
C CYS A 91 23.87 -0.28 1.21
N LEU A 92 22.89 0.60 0.95
CA LEU A 92 21.51 0.38 1.42
C LEU A 92 20.91 -0.87 0.79
N SER A 93 21.19 -1.11 -0.50
CA SER A 93 20.76 -2.33 -1.19
C SER A 93 21.32 -3.59 -0.54
N ALA A 94 22.61 -3.61 -0.23
CA ALA A 94 23.22 -4.73 0.49
C ALA A 94 22.60 -4.92 1.90
N LEU A 95 22.36 -3.82 2.61
CA LEU A 95 21.73 -3.85 3.93
C LEU A 95 20.28 -4.38 3.88
N ALA A 96 19.53 -3.99 2.85
CA ALA A 96 18.18 -4.48 2.61
C ALA A 96 18.16 -5.97 2.26
N VAL A 97 19.06 -6.44 1.39
CA VAL A 97 19.21 -7.88 1.08
C VAL A 97 19.41 -8.68 2.35
N ARG A 98 20.34 -8.25 3.22
CA ARG A 98 20.58 -8.89 4.52
C ARG A 98 19.30 -8.88 5.37
N PHE A 99 18.70 -7.72 5.60
CA PHE A 99 17.51 -7.59 6.43
C PHE A 99 16.39 -8.58 6.02
N TYR A 100 16.14 -8.72 4.73
CA TYR A 100 15.06 -9.60 4.24
C TYR A 100 15.43 -11.08 4.21
N GLN A 101 16.71 -11.43 4.09
CA GLN A 101 17.15 -12.81 4.29
C GLN A 101 16.86 -13.28 5.71
N ASP A 102 17.20 -12.48 6.70
CA ASP A 102 16.94 -12.78 8.12
C ASP A 102 15.45 -13.00 8.40
N LEU A 103 14.60 -12.20 7.75
CA LEU A 103 13.15 -12.31 7.86
C LEU A 103 12.60 -13.58 7.19
N ASN A 104 13.19 -14.01 6.09
CA ASN A 104 12.74 -15.18 5.34
C ASN A 104 13.21 -16.51 5.95
N GLN A 105 14.32 -16.53 6.68
CA GLN A 105 14.88 -17.75 7.25
C GLN A 105 14.07 -18.36 8.41
N ASN A 106 13.24 -17.57 9.11
CA ASN A 106 12.74 -17.98 10.43
C ASN A 106 11.21 -17.95 10.59
N HIS A 107 10.45 -17.49 9.59
CA HIS A 107 9.09 -16.99 9.84
C HIS A 107 8.09 -17.18 8.68
N LEU A 108 8.06 -18.37 8.05
CA LEU A 108 7.02 -18.68 7.07
C LEU A 108 5.89 -19.48 7.71
N SER A 109 4.70 -18.87 7.80
CA SER A 109 3.49 -19.63 8.09
C SER A 109 2.83 -20.12 6.80
N SER A 110 1.98 -21.15 6.88
CA SER A 110 1.27 -21.70 5.73
C SER A 110 0.20 -20.75 5.18
N GLN A 111 -0.21 -19.75 5.95
CA GLN A 111 -1.28 -18.82 5.63
C GLN A 111 -0.87 -17.37 5.89
N ARG A 112 -1.55 -16.42 5.25
CA ARG A 112 -1.38 -15.00 5.60
C ARG A 112 -1.83 -14.78 7.05
N PRO A 113 -1.06 -14.05 7.88
CA PRO A 113 -1.49 -13.71 9.23
C PRO A 113 -2.89 -13.13 9.25
N ALA A 114 -3.76 -13.64 10.12
CA ALA A 114 -5.12 -13.15 10.26
C ALA A 114 -5.18 -11.81 11.02
N LEU A 115 -6.25 -11.04 10.78
CA LEU A 115 -6.54 -9.79 11.49
C LEU A 115 -6.66 -9.97 13.01
N LYS A 116 -7.14 -11.14 13.45
CA LYS A 116 -7.28 -11.50 14.87
C LYS A 116 -5.96 -11.94 15.54
N GLU A 117 -4.93 -12.25 14.76
CA GLU A 117 -3.63 -12.64 15.31
C GLU A 117 -2.90 -11.41 15.84
N VAL A 118 -2.07 -11.59 16.87
CA VAL A 118 -1.27 -10.52 17.47
C VAL A 118 0.07 -11.10 17.91
N ALA A 119 1.16 -10.42 17.58
CA ALA A 119 2.50 -10.78 18.07
C ALA A 119 2.49 -10.85 19.59
N GLY A 120 2.98 -11.95 20.16
CA GLY A 120 3.07 -12.17 21.60
C GLY A 120 1.84 -12.83 22.19
N GLN A 121 0.85 -13.19 21.37
CA GLN A 121 -0.40 -13.81 21.81
C GLN A 121 -0.74 -15.07 21.02
N GLY A 122 -1.48 -15.98 21.64
CA GLY A 122 -2.01 -17.19 20.98
C GLY A 122 -0.93 -18.02 20.26
N GLU A 123 -1.17 -18.27 18.97
CA GLU A 123 -0.25 -19.00 18.08
C GLU A 123 1.03 -18.20 17.73
N ARG A 124 1.05 -16.90 18.01
CA ARG A 124 2.17 -15.99 17.73
C ARG A 124 2.93 -15.58 18.99
N ARG A 125 2.80 -16.33 20.09
CA ARG A 125 3.47 -16.07 21.38
C ARG A 125 5.00 -16.06 21.31
N HIS A 126 5.59 -16.71 20.30
CA HIS A 126 7.04 -16.70 20.06
C HIS A 126 7.55 -15.37 19.49
N LEU A 127 6.66 -14.53 18.96
CA LEU A 127 7.01 -13.21 18.43
C LEU A 127 6.80 -12.17 19.52
N LYS A 128 7.87 -11.60 20.06
CA LYS A 128 7.75 -10.45 20.96
C LYS A 128 7.05 -9.28 20.23
N PRO A 129 6.11 -8.56 20.85
CA PRO A 129 5.59 -7.34 20.23
C PRO A 129 6.72 -6.36 19.92
N GLY A 130 6.72 -5.81 18.70
CA GLY A 130 7.81 -4.95 18.22
C GLY A 130 9.06 -5.66 17.69
N TRP A 131 9.06 -6.99 17.59
CA TRP A 131 10.23 -7.75 17.13
C TRP A 131 10.79 -7.30 15.77
N LEU A 132 9.94 -6.89 14.83
CA LEU A 132 10.37 -6.44 13.50
C LEU A 132 11.10 -5.10 13.60
N TRP A 133 10.60 -4.20 14.45
CA TRP A 133 11.25 -2.93 14.75
C TRP A 133 12.58 -3.15 15.45
N ASP A 134 12.61 -3.99 16.49
CA ASP A 134 13.83 -4.33 17.24
C ASP A 134 14.91 -4.87 16.29
N LYS A 135 14.56 -5.83 15.41
CA LYS A 135 15.48 -6.37 14.40
C LYS A 135 16.02 -5.31 13.45
N ALA A 136 15.16 -4.40 12.97
CA ALA A 136 15.60 -3.33 12.07
C ALA A 136 16.53 -2.34 12.79
N ILE A 137 16.21 -1.96 14.03
CA ILE A 137 17.03 -1.08 14.86
C ILE A 137 18.40 -1.69 15.19
N ASP A 138 18.45 -2.97 15.53
CA ASP A 138 19.70 -3.66 15.80
C ASP A 138 20.60 -3.64 14.56
N LEU A 139 20.03 -3.92 13.38
CA LEU A 139 20.76 -3.92 12.11
C LEU A 139 21.30 -2.53 11.75
N THR A 140 20.57 -1.47 12.09
CA THR A 140 20.95 -0.07 11.82
C THR A 140 21.65 0.62 12.98
N ARG A 141 22.00 -0.15 14.03
CA ARG A 141 22.67 0.32 15.25
C ARG A 141 21.99 1.53 15.88
N GLY A 142 20.69 1.41 16.09
CA GLY A 142 19.91 2.46 16.73
C GLY A 142 19.50 3.59 15.81
N ASN A 143 19.80 3.57 14.51
CA ASN A 143 19.31 4.61 13.59
C ASN A 143 17.84 4.35 13.20
N PRO A 144 16.88 5.13 13.71
CA PRO A 144 15.46 4.84 13.52
C PRO A 144 14.98 5.13 12.09
N ARG A 145 15.63 6.07 11.38
CA ARG A 145 15.24 6.45 10.01
C ARG A 145 15.68 5.41 9.00
N LEU A 146 16.91 4.94 9.14
CA LEU A 146 17.41 3.85 8.32
C LEU A 146 16.63 2.56 8.62
N ALA A 147 16.30 2.28 9.89
CA ALA A 147 15.48 1.12 10.26
C ALA A 147 14.10 1.19 9.61
N MET A 148 13.47 2.37 9.64
CA MET A 148 12.17 2.58 9.00
C MET A 148 12.24 2.44 7.48
N ALA A 149 13.31 2.94 6.84
CA ALA A 149 13.54 2.76 5.42
C ALA A 149 13.69 1.27 5.06
N LEU A 150 14.46 0.51 5.83
CA LEU A 150 14.60 -0.94 5.68
C LEU A 150 13.27 -1.67 5.80
N ILE A 151 12.44 -1.34 6.79
CA ILE A 151 11.09 -1.92 6.93
C ILE A 151 10.22 -1.58 5.72
N ASN A 152 10.28 -0.32 5.25
CA ASN A 152 9.42 0.15 4.18
C ASN A 152 9.68 -0.55 2.85
N ILE A 153 10.95 -0.79 2.47
CA ILE A 153 11.36 -1.21 1.11
C ILE A 153 10.47 -2.31 0.50
N CYS A 154 10.25 -3.41 1.21
CA CYS A 154 9.45 -4.56 0.77
C CYS A 154 8.12 -4.69 1.51
N LEU A 155 8.05 -4.35 2.81
CA LEU A 155 6.87 -4.71 3.61
C LEU A 155 5.67 -3.80 3.34
N ASN A 156 5.87 -2.61 2.75
CA ASN A 156 4.75 -1.78 2.30
C ASN A 156 4.00 -2.38 1.10
N ASP A 157 4.60 -3.35 0.41
CA ASP A 157 4.05 -3.94 -0.80
C ASP A 157 3.26 -5.21 -0.45
N ASP A 158 1.95 -5.20 -0.69
CA ASP A 158 1.14 -6.41 -0.62
C ASP A 158 1.34 -7.16 -1.94
N ILE A 159 2.49 -7.81 -2.18
CA ILE A 159 2.75 -8.58 -3.43
C ILE A 159 2.86 -10.08 -3.12
N PRO A 160 2.20 -10.97 -3.89
CA PRO A 160 2.16 -12.40 -3.57
C PRO A 160 3.53 -13.09 -3.56
N ASN A 161 4.48 -12.65 -4.40
CA ASN A 161 5.87 -13.09 -4.46
C ASN A 161 6.68 -11.99 -5.16
N ALA A 162 7.79 -11.53 -4.59
CA ALA A 162 8.63 -10.56 -5.29
C ALA A 162 10.11 -10.76 -4.92
N THR A 163 10.76 -11.68 -5.65
CA THR A 163 12.17 -11.43 -5.97
C THR A 163 12.18 -10.19 -6.87
N LYS A 164 12.58 -9.05 -6.32
CA LYS A 164 12.74 -7.81 -7.08
C LYS A 164 14.16 -7.78 -7.63
N LYS A 165 14.30 -7.64 -8.94
CA LYS A 165 15.58 -7.30 -9.56
C LYS A 165 15.74 -5.79 -9.54
N ILE A 166 16.72 -5.30 -8.80
CA ILE A 166 17.05 -3.87 -8.72
C ILE A 166 18.36 -3.65 -9.43
N PHE A 167 18.45 -2.64 -10.29
CA PHE A 167 19.71 -2.24 -10.89
C PHE A 167 20.35 -1.16 -10.02
N VAL A 168 21.50 -1.48 -9.45
CA VAL A 168 22.25 -0.60 -8.58
C VAL A 168 23.36 0.06 -9.40
N ARG A 169 23.39 1.38 -9.41
CA ARG A 169 24.39 2.14 -10.16
C ARG A 169 25.64 2.31 -9.31
N MET A 170 26.78 1.88 -9.83
CA MET A 170 28.06 1.92 -9.11
C MET A 170 29.17 2.49 -9.99
N ASP A 171 30.09 3.25 -9.38
CA ASP A 171 31.37 3.53 -10.02
C ASP A 171 32.32 2.32 -9.96
N ARG A 172 33.33 2.31 -10.82
CA ARG A 172 34.29 1.20 -10.94
C ARG A 172 35.04 0.91 -9.63
N ASP A 173 35.42 1.94 -8.90
CA ASP A 173 36.26 1.83 -7.71
C ASP A 173 35.46 1.35 -6.50
N GLU A 174 34.21 1.78 -6.39
CA GLU A 174 33.23 1.31 -5.41
C GLU A 174 32.86 -0.14 -5.66
N ALA A 175 32.56 -0.52 -6.91
CA ALA A 175 32.34 -1.92 -7.28
C ALA A 175 33.55 -2.80 -6.91
N SER A 176 34.77 -2.32 -7.18
CA SER A 176 36.01 -3.02 -6.83
C SER A 176 36.23 -3.12 -5.32
N ARG A 177 35.90 -2.06 -4.57
CA ARG A 177 35.99 -2.04 -3.10
C ARG A 177 34.99 -3.00 -2.44
N ILE A 178 33.73 -2.97 -2.86
CA ILE A 178 32.71 -3.90 -2.35
C ILE A 178 33.13 -5.34 -2.66
N LYS A 179 33.57 -5.63 -3.88
CA LYS A 179 34.08 -6.94 -4.27
C LYS A 179 35.22 -7.41 -3.36
N LYS A 180 36.17 -6.53 -3.02
CA LYS A 180 37.30 -6.83 -2.14
C LYS A 180 36.87 -7.09 -0.70
N THR A 181 36.12 -6.16 -0.09
CA THR A 181 35.65 -6.28 1.30
C THR A 181 34.85 -7.57 1.53
N TYR A 182 34.03 -7.97 0.55
CA TYR A 182 33.23 -9.19 0.67
C TYR A 182 34.00 -10.47 0.34
N ALA A 183 34.98 -10.44 -0.56
CA ALA A 183 35.89 -11.57 -0.78
C ALA A 183 36.70 -11.91 0.48
N GLU A 184 37.14 -10.87 1.21
CA GLU A 184 37.79 -11.01 2.51
C GLU A 184 36.84 -11.63 3.55
N TYR A 185 35.59 -11.16 3.63
CA TYR A 185 34.57 -11.70 4.54
C TYR A 185 34.18 -13.17 4.24
N GLY A 186 34.01 -13.52 2.96
CA GLY A 186 33.72 -14.90 2.54
C GLY A 186 34.85 -15.88 2.87
N SER A 187 36.10 -15.41 2.84
CA SER A 187 37.26 -16.23 3.20
C SER A 187 37.34 -16.54 4.71
N GLU A 188 36.78 -15.68 5.57
CA GLU A 188 36.67 -15.93 7.01
C GLU A 188 35.51 -16.85 7.37
N GLN A 189 34.38 -16.78 6.65
CA GLN A 189 33.22 -17.65 6.90
C GLN A 189 33.44 -19.12 6.49
N ASN A 190 34.25 -19.39 5.46
CA ASN A 190 34.62 -20.77 5.10
C ASN A 190 35.35 -21.53 6.22
N LYS A 191 35.76 -20.85 7.31
CA LYS A 191 36.37 -21.48 8.50
C LYS A 191 35.36 -21.77 9.63
N LYS A 192 34.11 -21.33 9.52
CA LYS A 192 33.03 -21.57 10.50
C LYS A 192 31.77 -22.01 9.76
N THR A 193 31.58 -23.31 9.69
CA THR A 193 30.38 -23.95 9.12
C THR A 193 29.13 -23.57 9.92
N ASP A 194 28.48 -22.47 9.54
CA ASP A 194 27.05 -22.28 9.79
C ASP A 194 26.33 -22.31 8.43
N PRO A 195 25.68 -23.43 8.07
CA PRO A 195 25.01 -23.61 6.79
C PRO A 195 23.76 -22.74 6.62
N LYS A 196 23.34 -21.93 7.62
CA LYS A 196 22.20 -21.01 7.47
C LYS A 196 22.46 -19.81 6.55
N TRP A 197 23.69 -19.54 6.16
CA TRP A 197 24.06 -18.30 5.47
C TRP A 197 24.78 -18.48 4.14
N SER A 198 25.12 -19.72 3.76
CA SER A 198 25.96 -19.99 2.61
C SER A 198 25.17 -20.15 1.32
N MET A 199 25.65 -19.45 0.29
CA MET A 199 25.65 -19.77 -1.15
C MET A 199 24.71 -19.03 -2.12
N LEU A 200 23.45 -18.73 -1.82
CA LEU A 200 22.54 -18.35 -2.92
C LEU A 200 22.49 -16.87 -3.34
N THR A 201 23.03 -15.94 -2.55
CA THR A 201 23.03 -14.50 -2.92
C THR A 201 24.42 -13.88 -3.06
N MET A 202 25.44 -14.38 -2.37
CA MET A 202 26.78 -13.78 -2.40
C MET A 202 27.56 -14.19 -3.65
N ASP A 203 27.58 -15.49 -3.97
CA ASP A 203 28.18 -15.96 -5.23
C ASP A 203 27.44 -15.40 -6.44
N ARG A 204 26.14 -15.13 -6.30
CA ARG A 204 25.30 -14.48 -7.31
C ARG A 204 25.61 -12.99 -7.46
N TYR A 205 25.73 -12.24 -6.36
CA TYR A 205 26.12 -10.83 -6.41
C TYR A 205 27.55 -10.67 -6.93
N LEU A 206 28.48 -11.52 -6.48
CA LEU A 206 29.85 -11.58 -6.99
C LEU A 206 29.93 -12.07 -8.45
N SER A 207 29.01 -12.93 -8.91
CA SER A 207 28.89 -13.31 -10.33
C SER A 207 28.27 -12.19 -11.18
N TYR A 208 27.33 -11.41 -10.65
CA TYR A 208 26.83 -10.21 -11.30
C TYR A 208 27.93 -9.14 -11.44
N LEU A 209 28.83 -9.04 -10.46
CA LEU A 209 30.07 -8.25 -10.56
C LEU A 209 31.14 -8.87 -11.47
N LYS A 210 30.95 -10.08 -12.01
CA LYS A 210 31.79 -10.67 -13.07
C LYS A 210 31.20 -10.43 -14.46
N GLU A 211 29.89 -10.27 -14.58
CA GLU A 211 29.15 -10.08 -15.85
C GLU A 211 28.86 -8.60 -16.17
N PHE A 212 29.76 -7.70 -15.78
CA PHE A 212 29.63 -6.28 -16.10
C PHE A 212 29.54 -6.06 -17.61
N LYS A 213 28.49 -5.34 -18.05
CA LYS A 213 28.52 -4.58 -19.30
C LYS A 213 28.77 -3.12 -18.94
N GLU A 214 29.70 -2.49 -19.66
CA GLU A 214 29.90 -1.03 -19.57
C GLU A 214 28.56 -0.34 -19.82
N SER A 215 28.13 0.53 -18.90
CA SER A 215 26.94 1.35 -19.18
C SER A 215 27.24 2.35 -20.29
N GLU A 216 26.20 2.91 -20.92
CA GLU A 216 26.36 3.98 -21.92
C GLU A 216 27.05 5.24 -21.34
N THR A 217 27.16 5.35 -20.01
CA THR A 217 27.91 6.41 -19.33
C THR A 217 29.30 5.89 -18.91
N PRO A 218 30.41 6.43 -19.45
CA PRO A 218 31.76 5.97 -19.11
C PRO A 218 32.00 6.00 -17.58
N GLY A 219 32.38 4.86 -17.00
CA GLY A 219 32.75 4.74 -15.59
C GLY A 219 31.64 4.37 -14.61
N GLN A 220 30.40 4.15 -15.08
CA GLN A 220 29.29 3.65 -14.26
C GLN A 220 28.81 2.28 -14.74
N PHE A 221 28.38 1.45 -13.79
CA PHE A 221 27.87 0.09 -14.04
C PHE A 221 26.52 -0.11 -13.35
N ASP A 222 25.60 -0.77 -14.04
CA ASP A 222 24.32 -1.20 -13.47
C ASP A 222 24.42 -2.66 -13.04
N VAL A 223 24.38 -2.91 -11.73
CA VAL A 223 24.48 -4.26 -11.14
C VAL A 223 23.07 -4.74 -10.77
N PRO A 224 22.57 -5.85 -11.36
CA PRO A 224 21.32 -6.42 -10.91
C PRO A 224 21.49 -7.07 -9.53
N VAL A 225 20.61 -6.71 -8.60
CA VAL A 225 20.53 -7.24 -7.24
C VAL A 225 19.17 -7.90 -7.08
N ASP A 226 19.18 -9.19 -6.77
CA ASP A 226 17.98 -9.93 -6.40
C ASP A 226 17.63 -9.63 -4.93
N LEU A 227 16.65 -8.76 -4.71
CA LEU A 227 16.07 -8.50 -3.40
C LEU A 227 14.89 -9.46 -3.19
N ILE A 228 15.05 -10.44 -2.30
CA ILE A 228 14.00 -11.41 -1.97
C ILE A 228 13.11 -10.83 -0.86
N CYS A 229 12.03 -10.15 -1.23
CA CYS A 229 11.08 -9.60 -0.28
C CYS A 229 10.30 -10.70 0.46
N PRO A 230 9.93 -10.49 1.74
CA PRO A 230 9.07 -11.43 2.46
C PRO A 230 7.72 -11.60 1.78
N GLU A 231 7.31 -12.86 1.61
CA GLU A 231 5.98 -13.19 1.08
C GLU A 231 4.88 -12.75 2.06
N ARG A 232 3.65 -12.55 1.56
CA ARG A 232 2.49 -12.10 2.37
C ARG A 232 2.15 -13.01 3.57
N LYS A 233 2.64 -14.26 3.58
CA LYS A 233 2.48 -15.24 4.66
C LYS A 233 3.57 -15.20 5.73
N ASN A 234 4.57 -14.32 5.54
CA ASN A 234 5.64 -14.13 6.50
C ASN A 234 5.08 -13.50 7.80
N GLU A 235 5.64 -13.90 8.94
CA GLU A 235 5.20 -13.38 10.24
C GLU A 235 5.49 -11.88 10.41
N ALA A 236 6.34 -11.29 9.57
CA ALA A 236 6.52 -9.85 9.48
C ALA A 236 5.21 -9.10 9.19
N PHE A 237 4.15 -9.76 8.74
CA PHE A 237 2.83 -9.16 8.55
C PHE A 237 1.85 -9.37 9.72
N VAL A 238 2.27 -10.06 10.79
CA VAL A 238 1.45 -10.24 12.00
C VAL A 238 1.19 -8.88 12.66
N PRO A 239 -0.05 -8.56 13.06
CA PRO A 239 -0.32 -7.35 13.83
C PRO A 239 0.52 -7.26 15.11
N GLY A 240 0.98 -6.06 15.46
CA GLY A 240 1.90 -5.88 16.58
C GLY A 240 3.39 -6.04 16.26
N SER A 241 3.76 -6.32 15.00
CA SER A 241 5.17 -6.50 14.59
C SER A 241 6.05 -5.26 14.78
N LEU A 242 5.52 -4.03 14.62
CA LEU A 242 6.25 -2.79 14.99
C LEU A 242 6.10 -2.42 16.47
N SER A 243 4.89 -2.55 17.01
CA SER A 243 4.55 -2.45 18.43
C SER A 243 3.08 -2.81 18.64
N LEU A 244 2.66 -3.15 19.86
CA LEU A 244 1.23 -3.35 20.17
C LEU A 244 0.39 -2.11 19.83
N ASN A 245 0.93 -0.91 20.04
CA ASN A 245 0.22 0.34 19.77
C ASN A 245 0.01 0.60 18.26
N THR A 246 0.73 -0.10 17.39
CA THR A 246 0.50 -0.04 15.94
C THR A 246 -0.61 -0.96 15.45
N ASP A 247 -1.07 -1.89 16.28
CA ASP A 247 -2.21 -2.76 15.98
C ASP A 247 -3.53 -1.99 16.11
N LEU A 248 -4.58 -2.49 15.45
CA LEU A 248 -5.94 -1.99 15.60
C LEU A 248 -6.50 -2.29 16.98
N PRO A 249 -7.37 -1.40 17.52
CA PRO A 249 -8.19 -1.73 18.67
C PRO A 249 -9.05 -2.97 18.42
N GLU A 250 -9.27 -3.78 19.46
CA GLU A 250 -10.05 -5.02 19.37
C GLU A 250 -11.51 -4.76 18.96
N GLU A 251 -12.10 -3.65 19.39
CA GLU A 251 -13.44 -3.24 18.98
C GLU A 251 -13.52 -2.92 17.47
N VAL A 252 -12.45 -2.37 16.90
CA VAL A 252 -12.38 -2.10 15.45
C VAL A 252 -12.20 -3.42 14.69
N LYS A 253 -11.31 -4.31 15.17
CA LYS A 253 -11.15 -5.65 14.58
C LYS A 253 -12.44 -6.45 14.59
N LYS A 254 -13.15 -6.44 15.72
CA LYS A 254 -14.45 -7.11 15.86
C LYS A 254 -15.45 -6.58 14.86
N THR A 255 -15.58 -5.25 14.73
CA THR A 255 -16.47 -4.63 13.75
C THR A 255 -16.13 -5.02 12.31
N ILE A 256 -14.85 -5.05 11.95
CA ILE A 256 -14.39 -5.49 10.63
C ILE A 256 -14.76 -6.96 10.41
N ILE A 257 -14.47 -7.83 11.38
CA ILE A 257 -14.77 -9.26 11.30
C ILE A 257 -16.27 -9.49 11.15
N ASP A 258 -17.10 -8.88 11.99
CA ASP A 258 -18.54 -9.06 11.99
C ASP A 258 -19.19 -8.62 10.66
N LEU A 259 -18.65 -7.57 10.02
CA LEU A 259 -19.18 -7.06 8.74
C LEU A 259 -18.64 -7.79 7.51
N GLN A 260 -17.35 -8.15 7.50
CA GLN A 260 -16.69 -8.72 6.32
C GLN A 260 -16.61 -10.25 6.32
N SER A 261 -16.78 -10.93 7.46
CA SER A 261 -16.95 -12.39 7.49
C SER A 261 -18.38 -12.75 7.07
N LEU A 262 -18.64 -12.75 5.76
CA LEU A 262 -19.97 -13.05 5.24
C LEU A 262 -20.40 -14.50 5.46
N GLU A 263 -19.48 -15.41 5.82
CA GLU A 263 -19.74 -16.81 6.13
C GLU A 263 -18.96 -17.24 7.40
N PRO A 264 -19.58 -17.90 8.39
CA PRO A 264 -18.91 -18.38 9.62
C PRO A 264 -17.75 -19.36 9.36
N ALA A 265 -17.75 -20.01 8.19
CA ALA A 265 -16.69 -20.92 7.73
C ALA A 265 -15.68 -20.25 6.79
N ALA A 266 -15.79 -18.94 6.53
CA ALA A 266 -14.87 -18.23 5.65
C ALA A 266 -13.43 -18.25 6.19
N ALA A 267 -12.47 -18.22 5.28
CA ALA A 267 -11.07 -18.03 5.63
C ALA A 267 -10.91 -16.80 6.53
N PRO A 268 -10.03 -16.85 7.54
CA PRO A 268 -9.82 -15.72 8.43
C PRO A 268 -9.44 -14.48 7.63
N LEU A 269 -10.03 -13.32 7.98
CA LEU A 269 -9.72 -12.07 7.31
C LEU A 269 -8.23 -11.77 7.45
N PRO A 270 -7.50 -11.53 6.35
CA PRO A 270 -6.06 -11.32 6.43
C PRO A 270 -5.72 -9.97 7.06
N ALA A 271 -4.64 -9.92 7.83
CA ALA A 271 -4.06 -8.66 8.30
C ALA A 271 -3.54 -7.84 7.12
N LYS A 272 -3.77 -6.52 7.17
CA LYS A 272 -3.29 -5.54 6.17
C LYS A 272 -2.13 -4.69 6.70
N SER A 273 -1.19 -5.31 7.41
CA SER A 273 -0.10 -4.61 8.11
C SER A 273 0.80 -3.77 7.19
N TYR A 274 0.79 -4.03 5.88
CA TYR A 274 1.50 -3.21 4.89
C TYR A 274 1.10 -1.72 4.92
N HIS A 275 -0.17 -1.39 5.25
CA HIS A 275 -0.61 0.00 5.43
C HIS A 275 0.08 0.68 6.62
N VAL A 276 0.34 -0.09 7.70
CA VAL A 276 1.06 0.39 8.88
C VAL A 276 2.51 0.72 8.52
N TYR A 277 3.18 -0.14 7.75
CA TYR A 277 4.59 0.03 7.37
C TYR A 277 4.79 1.22 6.45
N GLY A 278 3.98 1.34 5.39
CA GLY A 278 4.04 2.49 4.51
C GLY A 278 3.76 3.81 5.22
N SER A 279 2.80 3.78 6.16
CA SER A 279 2.48 4.96 6.95
C SER A 279 3.56 5.30 7.98
N ALA A 280 4.20 4.31 8.59
CA ALA A 280 5.31 4.54 9.51
C ALA A 280 6.51 5.17 8.80
N ALA A 281 6.82 4.74 7.58
CA ALA A 281 7.84 5.36 6.75
C ALA A 281 7.54 6.84 6.48
N LEU A 282 6.32 7.14 6.06
CA LEU A 282 5.91 8.52 5.81
C LEU A 282 5.91 9.38 7.07
N GLY A 283 5.36 8.88 8.19
CA GLY A 283 5.36 9.60 9.46
C GLY A 283 6.78 9.88 9.97
N CYS A 284 7.70 8.92 9.77
CA CYS A 284 9.11 9.09 10.04
C CYS A 284 9.74 10.20 9.18
N ALA A 285 9.45 10.23 7.87
CA ALA A 285 9.94 11.28 6.98
C ALA A 285 9.38 12.67 7.33
N LEU A 286 8.08 12.74 7.66
CA LEU A 286 7.38 13.96 8.06
C LEU A 286 7.84 14.53 9.39
N SER A 287 8.48 13.73 10.25
CA SER A 287 9.04 14.21 11.53
C SER A 287 10.08 15.34 11.35
N ASN A 288 10.72 15.44 10.17
CA ASN A 288 11.62 16.55 9.82
C ASN A 288 10.93 17.88 9.57
N CYS A 289 9.64 17.87 9.30
CA CYS A 289 8.93 19.07 8.89
C CYS A 289 8.46 19.92 10.07
N GLY A 290 8.96 19.63 11.29
CA GLY A 290 8.57 20.36 12.50
C GLY A 290 7.08 20.19 12.85
N LEU A 291 6.50 19.06 12.44
CA LEU A 291 5.10 18.75 12.70
C LEU A 291 4.90 18.24 14.13
N ASN A 292 3.74 18.51 14.70
CA ASN A 292 3.28 17.91 15.95
C ASN A 292 2.43 16.65 15.69
N GLU A 293 2.07 15.95 16.76
CA GLU A 293 1.33 14.68 16.66
C GLU A 293 -0.06 14.84 16.00
N THR A 294 -0.77 15.92 16.32
CA THR A 294 -2.08 16.24 15.75
C THR A 294 -2.00 16.49 14.25
N GLU A 295 -0.96 17.21 13.81
CA GLU A 295 -0.68 17.45 12.39
C GLU A 295 -0.38 16.15 11.64
N ILE A 296 0.45 15.27 12.20
CA ILE A 296 0.75 13.94 11.63
C ILE A 296 -0.53 13.10 11.51
N ARG A 297 -1.32 13.04 12.59
CA ARG A 297 -2.62 12.34 12.58
C ARG A 297 -3.52 12.85 11.45
N SER A 298 -3.67 14.16 11.32
CA SER A 298 -4.48 14.80 10.28
C SER A 298 -4.01 14.44 8.86
N ILE A 299 -2.69 14.45 8.61
CA ILE A 299 -2.13 14.05 7.31
C ILE A 299 -2.47 12.59 7.00
N HIS A 300 -2.20 11.68 7.92
CA HIS A 300 -2.44 10.25 7.70
C HIS A 300 -3.92 9.91 7.54
N ASP A 301 -4.79 10.58 8.30
CA ASP A 301 -6.23 10.45 8.18
C ASP A 301 -6.71 10.85 6.78
N LYS A 302 -6.31 12.04 6.32
CA LYS A 302 -6.66 12.56 4.99
C LYS A 302 -6.09 11.71 3.87
N MET A 303 -4.87 11.21 4.01
CA MET A 303 -4.27 10.33 3.00
C MET A 303 -5.01 8.99 2.89
N ALA A 304 -5.39 8.38 4.03
CA ALA A 304 -6.19 7.16 4.02
C ALA A 304 -7.57 7.39 3.38
N MET A 305 -8.23 8.49 3.73
CA MET A 305 -9.50 8.89 3.13
C MET A 305 -9.40 9.08 1.62
N VAL A 306 -8.38 9.78 1.15
CA VAL A 306 -8.15 10.01 -0.28
C VAL A 306 -7.88 8.70 -1.01
N TYR A 307 -6.98 7.88 -0.48
CA TYR A 307 -6.67 6.57 -1.02
C TYR A 307 -7.94 5.72 -1.16
N ARG A 308 -8.80 5.70 -0.13
CA ARG A 308 -10.03 4.93 -0.14
C ARG A 308 -11.14 5.53 -1.00
N GLY A 309 -11.34 6.83 -0.94
CA GLY A 309 -12.31 7.54 -1.76
C GLY A 309 -12.04 7.31 -3.25
N ILE A 310 -10.78 7.44 -3.69
CA ILE A 310 -10.44 7.21 -5.10
C ILE A 310 -10.71 5.74 -5.50
N ARG A 311 -10.30 4.76 -4.67
CA ARG A 311 -10.57 3.34 -4.95
C ARG A 311 -12.06 3.03 -5.03
N LEU A 312 -12.81 3.55 -4.07
CA LEU A 312 -14.25 3.38 -4.00
C LEU A 312 -14.94 3.97 -5.23
N CYS A 313 -14.48 5.15 -5.66
CA CYS A 313 -15.02 5.81 -6.84
C CYS A 313 -14.68 5.13 -8.15
N ALA A 314 -13.46 4.62 -8.30
CA ALA A 314 -13.10 3.78 -9.42
C ALA A 314 -14.02 2.55 -9.48
N HIS A 315 -14.19 1.87 -8.33
CA HIS A 315 -15.03 0.69 -8.22
C HIS A 315 -16.51 0.97 -8.54
N THR A 316 -17.10 1.98 -7.90
CA THR A 316 -18.50 2.38 -8.13
C THR A 316 -18.72 2.81 -9.58
N LYS A 317 -17.78 3.55 -10.19
CA LYS A 317 -17.89 3.95 -11.60
C LYS A 317 -17.86 2.75 -12.54
N GLU A 318 -16.96 1.80 -12.32
CA GLU A 318 -16.90 0.57 -13.12
C GLU A 318 -18.19 -0.23 -12.99
N VAL A 319 -18.64 -0.46 -11.76
CA VAL A 319 -19.85 -1.23 -11.46
C VAL A 319 -21.11 -0.56 -12.02
N ASN A 320 -21.23 0.77 -11.93
CA ASN A 320 -22.34 1.52 -12.53
C ASN A 320 -22.26 1.58 -14.06
N GLN A 321 -21.06 1.61 -14.63
CA GLN A 321 -20.90 1.51 -16.07
C GLN A 321 -21.38 0.15 -16.58
N LEU A 322 -21.00 -0.93 -15.89
CA LEU A 322 -21.50 -2.28 -16.19
C LEU A 322 -23.03 -2.35 -16.08
N ARG A 323 -23.61 -1.73 -15.06
CA ARG A 323 -25.06 -1.61 -14.93
C ARG A 323 -25.70 -0.96 -16.16
N LYS A 324 -25.18 0.20 -16.57
CA LYS A 324 -25.65 0.97 -17.74
C LYS A 324 -25.48 0.17 -19.04
N ASP A 325 -24.39 -0.57 -19.19
CA ASP A 325 -24.12 -1.39 -20.38
C ASP A 325 -25.12 -2.57 -20.47
N LEU A 326 -25.40 -3.24 -19.34
CA LEU A 326 -26.42 -4.30 -19.27
C LEU A 326 -27.84 -3.76 -19.56
N GLU A 327 -28.18 -2.57 -19.04
CA GLU A 327 -29.47 -1.92 -19.33
C GLU A 327 -29.63 -1.61 -20.82
N LYS A 328 -28.56 -1.16 -21.49
CA LYS A 328 -28.54 -0.93 -22.95
C LYS A 328 -28.70 -2.23 -23.75
N ALA A 329 -28.20 -3.35 -23.23
CA ALA A 329 -28.42 -4.69 -23.80
C ALA A 329 -29.85 -5.22 -23.56
N GLY A 330 -30.79 -4.40 -23.07
CA GLY A 330 -32.17 -4.80 -22.82
C GLY A 330 -32.38 -5.52 -21.49
N LEU A 331 -31.33 -5.68 -20.69
CA LEU A 331 -31.35 -6.38 -19.42
C LEU A 331 -31.62 -5.40 -18.27
N LYS A 332 -32.84 -4.85 -18.22
CA LYS A 332 -33.29 -3.92 -17.17
C LYS A 332 -33.50 -4.62 -15.83
N ARG A 333 -33.25 -3.91 -14.71
CA ARG A 333 -33.27 -4.42 -13.32
C ARG A 333 -34.02 -3.51 -12.33
N GLN A 334 -34.95 -2.72 -12.81
CA GLN A 334 -35.62 -1.71 -12.00
C GLN A 334 -36.53 -2.34 -10.94
N THR A 335 -37.16 -3.48 -11.22
CA THR A 335 -38.06 -4.18 -10.29
C THR A 335 -37.53 -5.54 -9.81
N THR A 336 -38.08 -6.09 -8.72
CA THR A 336 -37.76 -7.44 -8.22
C THR A 336 -37.96 -8.52 -9.29
N GLY A 337 -39.09 -8.51 -10.01
CA GLY A 337 -39.34 -9.48 -11.09
C GLY A 337 -38.36 -9.35 -12.27
N GLN A 338 -37.88 -8.13 -12.55
CA GLN A 338 -36.82 -7.92 -13.54
C GLN A 338 -35.46 -8.44 -13.06
N ARG A 339 -35.12 -8.32 -11.76
CA ARG A 339 -33.90 -8.89 -11.18
C ARG A 339 -33.90 -10.41 -11.24
N GLU A 340 -35.02 -11.06 -10.98
CA GLU A 340 -35.15 -12.52 -11.08
C GLU A 340 -35.04 -13.01 -12.53
N LYS A 341 -35.74 -12.35 -13.47
CA LYS A 341 -35.61 -12.65 -14.90
C LYS A 341 -34.17 -12.44 -15.38
N PHE A 342 -33.51 -11.38 -14.92
CA PHE A 342 -32.10 -11.11 -15.20
C PHE A 342 -31.19 -12.20 -14.65
N LEU A 343 -31.39 -12.63 -13.40
CA LEU A 343 -30.64 -13.72 -12.79
C LEU A 343 -30.83 -15.04 -13.56
N GLN A 344 -32.07 -15.35 -13.97
CA GLN A 344 -32.38 -16.51 -14.81
C GLN A 344 -31.67 -16.42 -16.16
N THR A 345 -31.74 -15.28 -16.85
CA THR A 345 -31.02 -15.06 -18.11
C THR A 345 -29.53 -15.29 -17.92
N LEU A 346 -28.88 -14.67 -16.93
CA LEU A 346 -27.44 -14.81 -16.74
C LEU A 346 -27.01 -16.21 -16.30
N THR A 347 -27.80 -16.89 -15.46
CA THR A 347 -27.50 -18.26 -15.02
C THR A 347 -27.74 -19.31 -16.11
N SER A 348 -28.57 -18.99 -17.11
CA SER A 348 -28.80 -19.85 -18.28
C SER A 348 -27.65 -19.84 -19.29
N LEU A 349 -26.75 -18.85 -19.21
CA LEU A 349 -25.58 -18.73 -20.07
C LEU A 349 -24.62 -19.88 -19.76
N LYS A 350 -24.37 -20.74 -20.75
CA LYS A 350 -23.63 -21.99 -20.56
C LYS A 350 -22.13 -21.74 -20.63
N THR A 351 -21.70 -20.80 -21.46
CA THR A 351 -20.30 -20.46 -21.64
C THR A 351 -19.98 -19.06 -21.13
N GLN A 352 -18.70 -18.81 -20.86
CA GLN A 352 -18.22 -17.47 -20.56
C GLN A 352 -18.32 -16.55 -21.79
N SER A 353 -18.17 -17.12 -22.99
CA SER A 353 -18.40 -16.41 -24.27
C SER A 353 -19.82 -15.87 -24.34
N ASP A 354 -20.83 -16.68 -24.01
CA ASP A 354 -22.24 -16.24 -24.04
C ASP A 354 -22.47 -15.03 -23.11
N PHE A 355 -21.75 -14.97 -21.98
CA PHE A 355 -21.76 -13.82 -21.08
C PHE A 355 -21.01 -12.61 -21.66
N PHE A 356 -19.89 -12.83 -22.36
CA PHE A 356 -19.13 -11.79 -23.01
C PHE A 356 -19.82 -11.21 -24.25
N ASP A 357 -20.59 -12.03 -24.96
CA ASP A 357 -21.37 -11.63 -26.14
C ASP A 357 -22.50 -10.67 -25.74
N LEU A 358 -22.95 -10.70 -24.48
CA LEU A 358 -23.88 -9.71 -23.90
C LEU A 358 -23.19 -8.36 -23.56
N LEU A 359 -21.87 -8.31 -23.55
CA LEU A 359 -21.06 -7.13 -23.17
C LEU A 359 -20.00 -6.79 -24.25
N PRO A 360 -20.42 -6.54 -25.51
CA PRO A 360 -19.48 -6.37 -26.61
C PRO A 360 -18.53 -5.18 -26.37
N GLY A 361 -17.22 -5.44 -26.51
CA GLY A 361 -16.19 -4.40 -26.55
C GLY A 361 -15.46 -4.07 -25.24
N ARG A 362 -15.67 -4.82 -24.14
CA ARG A 362 -14.90 -4.60 -22.89
C ARG A 362 -14.25 -5.86 -22.34
N LYS A 363 -12.98 -5.74 -21.94
CA LYS A 363 -12.25 -6.78 -21.20
C LYS A 363 -12.84 -6.90 -19.79
N MET A 364 -13.58 -7.98 -19.55
CA MET A 364 -14.16 -8.35 -18.25
C MET A 364 -13.15 -8.74 -17.17
N GLU A 365 -11.86 -8.83 -17.53
CA GLU A 365 -10.75 -9.09 -16.60
C GLU A 365 -10.79 -8.18 -15.37
N GLY A 366 -11.16 -6.90 -15.54
CA GLY A 366 -11.34 -5.97 -14.42
C GLY A 366 -12.52 -6.34 -13.51
N TYR A 367 -13.67 -6.72 -14.08
CA TYR A 367 -14.88 -7.03 -13.30
C TYR A 367 -14.79 -8.34 -12.53
N PHE A 368 -14.12 -9.35 -13.09
CA PHE A 368 -13.82 -10.58 -12.35
C PHE A 368 -12.73 -10.37 -11.29
N ALA A 369 -11.81 -9.43 -11.47
CA ALA A 369 -10.88 -9.04 -10.41
C ALA A 369 -11.59 -8.37 -9.21
N LEU A 370 -12.73 -7.69 -9.42
CA LEU A 370 -13.55 -7.11 -8.35
C LEU A 370 -14.25 -8.14 -7.47
N THR A 371 -14.32 -9.38 -7.93
CA THR A 371 -14.88 -10.52 -7.23
C THR A 371 -13.77 -11.55 -7.12
N SER A 372 -12.83 -11.32 -6.20
CA SER A 372 -11.60 -12.10 -5.99
C SER A 372 -11.80 -13.62 -5.96
N ASP A 373 -13.02 -14.10 -5.73
CA ASP A 373 -13.41 -15.51 -5.70
C ASP A 373 -13.61 -16.11 -7.12
N ILE A 374 -13.78 -15.30 -8.17
CA ILE A 374 -14.07 -15.79 -9.52
C ILE A 374 -12.81 -16.21 -10.30
N THR A 375 -11.63 -15.71 -9.94
CA THR A 375 -10.38 -16.12 -10.61
C THR A 375 -10.05 -17.59 -10.37
N GLN A 376 -10.31 -18.13 -9.18
CA GLN A 376 -10.19 -19.58 -8.93
C GLN A 376 -11.30 -20.37 -9.66
N SER A 377 -12.45 -19.74 -9.91
CA SER A 377 -13.63 -20.37 -10.52
C SER A 377 -13.65 -20.30 -12.05
N GLN A 378 -12.70 -19.64 -12.73
CA GLN A 378 -12.66 -19.62 -14.20
C GLN A 378 -12.61 -21.02 -14.82
N LYS A 379 -11.86 -21.96 -14.20
CA LYS A 379 -11.82 -23.37 -14.63
C LYS A 379 -13.14 -24.12 -14.34
N ASN A 380 -13.88 -23.70 -13.31
CA ASN A 380 -15.10 -24.38 -12.83
C ASN A 380 -16.39 -23.66 -13.26
N TRP A 381 -16.30 -22.50 -13.92
CA TRP A 381 -17.44 -21.66 -14.27
C TRP A 381 -18.44 -22.42 -15.14
N ARG A 382 -17.95 -23.23 -16.07
CA ARG A 382 -18.75 -24.04 -16.99
C ARG A 382 -19.53 -25.15 -16.27
N ASP A 383 -18.93 -25.74 -15.23
CA ASP A 383 -19.40 -27.02 -14.67
C ASP A 383 -20.04 -26.89 -13.28
N ASN A 384 -19.98 -25.71 -12.65
CA ASN A 384 -20.55 -25.48 -11.32
C ASN A 384 -21.63 -24.37 -11.34
N ALA A 385 -22.86 -24.76 -11.67
CA ALA A 385 -24.02 -23.84 -11.71
C ALA A 385 -24.30 -23.12 -10.38
N PRO A 386 -24.21 -23.77 -9.20
CA PRO A 386 -24.33 -23.08 -7.90
C PRO A 386 -23.33 -21.93 -7.71
N GLU A 387 -22.04 -22.16 -7.99
CA GLU A 387 -21.00 -21.12 -7.85
C GLU A 387 -21.20 -19.98 -8.85
N ARG A 388 -21.64 -20.29 -10.07
CA ARG A 388 -22.01 -19.28 -11.08
C ARG A 388 -23.13 -18.38 -10.60
N LYS A 389 -24.18 -18.97 -10.01
CA LYS A 389 -25.30 -18.22 -9.44
C LYS A 389 -24.84 -17.33 -8.28
N LYS A 390 -23.98 -17.83 -7.39
CA LYS A 390 -23.39 -17.07 -6.27
C LYS A 390 -22.60 -15.85 -6.79
N ALA A 391 -21.75 -16.06 -7.78
CA ALA A 391 -20.99 -15.00 -8.45
C ALA A 391 -21.88 -13.91 -9.08
N ILE A 392 -22.90 -14.31 -9.84
CA ILE A 392 -23.84 -13.37 -10.47
C ILE A 392 -24.62 -12.58 -9.41
N LEU A 393 -25.09 -13.23 -8.35
CA LEU A 393 -25.76 -12.55 -7.23
C LEU A 393 -24.85 -11.55 -6.53
N ARG A 394 -23.56 -11.88 -6.35
CA ARG A 394 -22.57 -10.96 -5.79
C ARG A 394 -22.38 -9.74 -6.69
N LEU A 395 -22.26 -9.96 -8.01
CA LEU A 395 -22.14 -8.88 -9.00
C LEU A 395 -23.39 -7.98 -9.03
N LEU A 396 -24.59 -8.59 -8.94
CA LEU A 396 -25.84 -7.86 -8.81
C LEU A 396 -25.84 -6.98 -7.56
N THR A 397 -25.42 -7.54 -6.42
CA THR A 397 -25.34 -6.81 -5.16
C THR A 397 -24.32 -5.67 -5.23
N LEU A 398 -23.18 -5.87 -5.90
CA LEU A 398 -22.21 -4.81 -6.18
C LEU A 398 -22.85 -3.68 -7.00
N MET A 399 -23.59 -4.02 -8.06
CA MET A 399 -24.31 -3.04 -8.88
C MET A 399 -25.39 -2.29 -8.10
N ASP A 400 -26.11 -2.97 -7.23
CA ASP A 400 -27.11 -2.36 -6.37
C ASP A 400 -26.47 -1.44 -5.34
N ALA A 401 -25.33 -1.82 -4.73
CA ALA A 401 -24.57 -0.97 -3.84
C ALA A 401 -23.99 0.26 -4.56
N GLY A 402 -23.39 0.05 -5.74
CA GLY A 402 -22.87 1.14 -6.57
C GLY A 402 -23.95 2.12 -7.02
N GLN A 403 -25.15 1.62 -7.33
CA GLN A 403 -26.31 2.47 -7.63
C GLN A 403 -26.81 3.19 -6.38
N MET A 404 -26.93 2.50 -5.25
CA MET A 404 -27.34 3.11 -3.98
C MET A 404 -26.36 4.22 -3.56
N TYR A 405 -25.08 4.02 -3.84
CA TYR A 405 -24.04 5.01 -3.63
C TYR A 405 -24.13 6.19 -4.61
N GLU A 406 -24.36 5.95 -5.91
CA GLU A 406 -24.54 7.01 -6.95
C GLU A 406 -25.80 7.85 -6.69
N ASP A 407 -26.89 7.19 -6.29
CA ASP A 407 -28.19 7.81 -6.08
C ASP A 407 -28.34 8.44 -4.69
N GLY A 408 -27.44 8.09 -3.76
CA GLY A 408 -27.53 8.50 -2.37
C GLY A 408 -27.05 9.93 -2.15
N ASN A 409 -27.97 10.80 -1.71
CA ASN A 409 -27.67 11.88 -0.73
C ASN A 409 -27.27 11.30 0.65
N LEU A 410 -26.64 10.11 0.69
CA LEU A 410 -26.34 9.36 1.92
C LEU A 410 -25.36 10.11 2.83
N PHE A 411 -24.56 10.99 2.24
CA PHE A 411 -23.84 12.01 2.97
C PHE A 411 -24.72 13.25 3.02
N LYS A 412 -24.99 13.73 4.25
CA LYS A 412 -25.91 14.83 4.59
C LYS A 412 -25.73 16.12 3.76
N ASP A 413 -24.64 16.24 3.01
CA ASP A 413 -24.25 17.40 2.19
C ASP A 413 -24.31 17.15 0.67
N GLY A 414 -24.89 16.04 0.19
CA GLY A 414 -25.12 15.78 -1.24
C GLY A 414 -23.88 15.59 -2.11
N ALA A 415 -22.69 15.59 -1.51
CA ALA A 415 -21.45 15.30 -2.20
C ALA A 415 -21.18 13.80 -2.23
N LEU A 416 -21.27 13.21 -3.43
CA LEU A 416 -20.62 11.93 -3.70
C LEU A 416 -19.14 12.03 -3.33
N PRO A 417 -18.52 11.03 -2.66
CA PRO A 417 -17.07 11.01 -2.46
C PRO A 417 -16.25 11.00 -3.76
N CYS A 418 -16.93 10.84 -4.91
CA CYS A 418 -16.35 10.88 -6.25
C CYS A 418 -16.34 12.27 -6.88
N VAL A 419 -17.05 13.22 -6.28
CA VAL A 419 -16.99 14.64 -6.63
C VAL A 419 -16.06 15.30 -5.63
N PHE A 420 -15.09 16.03 -6.16
CA PHE A 420 -13.90 16.62 -5.52
C PHE A 420 -14.09 17.51 -4.27
N ALA A 421 -15.28 17.58 -3.68
CA ALA A 421 -15.60 18.36 -2.50
C ALA A 421 -16.39 17.44 -1.57
N THR A 422 -15.82 16.87 -0.52
CA THR A 422 -15.39 17.60 0.67
C THR A 422 -14.18 16.89 1.30
N TYR A 423 -12.99 17.46 1.12
CA TYR A 423 -11.74 17.04 1.79
C TYR A 423 -11.77 17.14 3.33
N THR A 424 -12.92 17.47 3.91
CA THR A 424 -13.18 17.37 5.35
C THR A 424 -13.63 15.98 5.76
N GLY A 425 -14.07 15.14 4.81
CA GLY A 425 -14.88 13.98 5.17
C GLY A 425 -16.11 14.40 5.98
N PRO A 426 -16.88 13.43 6.46
CA PRO A 426 -17.56 13.63 7.73
C PRO A 426 -16.48 13.92 8.79
N GLN A 427 -16.55 15.07 9.46
CA GLN A 427 -15.74 15.28 10.67
C GLN A 427 -16.09 14.17 11.65
N LEU A 428 -15.24 13.14 11.74
CA LEU A 428 -15.27 12.22 12.87
C LEU A 428 -14.78 13.01 14.07
N GLN A 429 -15.70 13.69 14.74
CA GLN A 429 -15.43 14.30 16.04
C GLN A 429 -15.31 13.17 17.06
N GLY A 430 -14.10 12.62 17.16
CA GLY A 430 -13.73 11.62 18.16
C GLY A 430 -14.03 10.17 17.78
N GLU A 431 -13.36 9.25 18.49
CA GLU A 431 -13.58 7.81 18.43
C GLU A 431 -15.05 7.42 18.75
N GLU A 432 -15.81 8.31 19.40
CA GLU A 432 -17.24 8.11 19.71
C GLU A 432 -18.15 8.14 18.48
N THR A 433 -17.82 8.89 17.42
CA THR A 433 -18.62 8.92 16.17
C THR A 433 -18.63 7.60 15.40
N LEU A 434 -17.69 6.69 15.68
CA LEU A 434 -17.66 5.35 15.08
C LEU A 434 -18.87 4.50 15.48
N LYS A 435 -19.56 4.86 16.56
CA LYS A 435 -20.69 4.08 17.11
C LYS A 435 -22.06 4.51 16.58
N GLY A 436 -22.20 5.67 15.94
CA GLY A 436 -23.50 6.35 15.87
C GLY A 436 -24.14 6.54 14.50
N SER A 437 -23.41 6.99 13.46
CA SER A 437 -24.07 7.65 12.32
C SER A 437 -23.91 7.00 10.96
N PHE A 438 -22.94 6.10 10.75
CA PHE A 438 -22.70 5.50 9.43
C PHE A 438 -23.56 4.26 9.16
N PHE A 439 -23.92 3.52 10.19
CA PHE A 439 -24.56 2.21 10.04
C PHE A 439 -26.09 2.23 10.12
N ASP A 440 -26.73 3.40 10.08
CA ASP A 440 -28.17 3.48 10.26
C ASP A 440 -28.91 2.90 9.03
N ARG A 441 -29.30 1.63 9.14
CA ARG A 441 -30.12 0.92 8.15
C ARG A 441 -31.36 1.71 7.73
N ALA A 442 -31.90 2.57 8.61
CA ALA A 442 -33.07 3.38 8.30
C ALA A 442 -32.80 4.38 7.16
N LEU A 443 -31.58 4.94 7.08
CA LEU A 443 -31.17 5.86 6.00
C LEU A 443 -31.13 5.14 4.64
N TYR A 444 -30.56 3.94 4.60
CA TYR A 444 -30.48 3.14 3.35
C TYR A 444 -31.84 2.56 2.94
N GLY A 445 -32.68 2.16 3.91
CA GLY A 445 -33.96 1.49 3.66
C GLY A 445 -35.00 2.36 2.96
N ASN A 446 -35.07 3.65 3.30
CA ASN A 446 -36.11 4.56 2.78
C ASN A 446 -35.91 4.94 1.31
N GLY A 447 -34.66 5.20 0.88
CA GLY A 447 -34.36 5.57 -0.50
C GLY A 447 -34.54 4.43 -1.51
N CYS A 448 -34.43 3.18 -1.06
CA CYS A 448 -34.50 2.02 -1.94
C CYS A 448 -35.95 1.55 -2.19
N ARG A 449 -36.84 1.68 -1.21
CA ARG A 449 -38.27 1.33 -1.37
C ARG A 449 -38.97 2.18 -2.43
N GLN A 450 -38.57 3.44 -2.58
CA GLN A 450 -39.09 4.35 -3.61
C GLN A 450 -38.78 3.90 -5.05
N LYS A 451 -37.81 2.99 -5.23
CA LYS A 451 -37.41 2.44 -6.53
C LYS A 451 -38.01 1.06 -6.83
N GLY A 452 -38.93 0.58 -6.00
CA GLY A 452 -39.54 -0.75 -6.16
C GLY A 452 -38.59 -1.91 -5.86
N TRP A 453 -37.51 -1.68 -5.11
CA TRP A 453 -36.61 -2.74 -4.65
C TRP A 453 -37.26 -3.53 -3.51
N SER A 454 -37.06 -4.85 -3.48
CA SER A 454 -37.43 -5.66 -2.32
C SER A 454 -36.57 -5.30 -1.10
N GLN A 455 -37.11 -5.46 0.10
CA GLN A 455 -36.36 -5.20 1.35
C GLN A 455 -35.04 -5.98 1.39
N GLN A 456 -35.05 -7.25 0.98
CA GLN A 456 -33.86 -8.09 0.93
C GLN A 456 -32.78 -7.48 0.00
N ARG A 457 -33.14 -7.01 -1.19
CA ARG A 457 -32.20 -6.37 -2.11
C ARG A 457 -31.57 -5.12 -1.50
N CYS A 458 -32.38 -4.30 -0.80
CA CYS A 458 -31.91 -3.13 -0.08
C CYS A 458 -30.92 -3.52 1.02
N ASP A 459 -31.25 -4.52 1.83
CA ASP A 459 -30.43 -4.97 2.95
C ASP A 459 -29.10 -5.57 2.47
N GLU A 460 -29.11 -6.35 1.38
CA GLU A 460 -27.90 -6.91 0.75
C GLU A 460 -26.96 -5.81 0.25
N ALA A 461 -27.50 -4.82 -0.45
CA ALA A 461 -26.72 -3.71 -1.00
C ALA A 461 -26.23 -2.77 0.11
N ALA A 462 -27.05 -2.46 1.11
CA ALA A 462 -26.65 -1.68 2.28
C ALA A 462 -25.56 -2.38 3.08
N LYS A 463 -25.68 -3.69 3.33
CA LYS A 463 -24.61 -4.48 3.98
C LYS A 463 -23.30 -4.39 3.21
N LEU A 464 -23.35 -4.44 1.88
CA LEU A 464 -22.15 -4.29 1.06
C LEU A 464 -21.52 -2.89 1.19
N LEU A 465 -22.32 -1.81 1.21
CA LEU A 465 -21.82 -0.46 1.50
C LEU A 465 -21.15 -0.38 2.87
N GLN A 466 -21.74 -1.00 3.90
CA GLN A 466 -21.13 -1.08 5.23
C GLN A 466 -19.75 -1.77 5.20
N THR A 467 -19.56 -2.75 4.31
CA THR A 467 -18.22 -3.36 4.14
C THR A 467 -17.21 -2.41 3.50
N TRP A 468 -17.64 -1.45 2.68
CA TRP A 468 -16.76 -0.42 2.11
C TRP A 468 -16.37 0.60 3.17
N GLU A 469 -17.32 1.03 4.00
CA GLU A 469 -17.10 1.97 5.10
C GLU A 469 -16.16 1.40 6.17
N VAL A 470 -16.37 0.13 6.56
CA VAL A 470 -15.49 -0.52 7.54
C VAL A 470 -14.08 -0.73 6.98
N ASP A 471 -13.93 -0.90 5.66
CA ASP A 471 -12.63 -0.99 4.99
C ASP A 471 -11.91 0.38 4.95
N GLU A 472 -12.67 1.48 4.89
CA GLU A 472 -12.14 2.83 5.10
C GLU A 472 -11.65 3.03 6.53
N LEU A 473 -12.48 2.68 7.53
CA LEU A 473 -12.12 2.74 8.94
C LEU A 473 -10.84 1.95 9.23
N TRP A 474 -10.77 0.72 8.71
CA TRP A 474 -9.61 -0.15 8.82
C TRP A 474 -8.35 0.55 8.30
N THR A 475 -8.38 1.10 7.08
CA THR A 475 -7.22 1.79 6.50
C THR A 475 -6.85 3.06 7.25
N ARG A 476 -7.82 3.88 7.67
CA ARG A 476 -7.56 5.09 8.46
C ARG A 476 -6.85 4.77 9.76
N ALA A 477 -7.36 3.79 10.51
CA ALA A 477 -6.76 3.38 11.76
C ALA A 477 -5.32 2.87 11.59
N GLN A 478 -5.05 2.07 10.55
CA GLN A 478 -3.69 1.60 10.23
C GLN A 478 -2.76 2.74 9.81
N HIS A 479 -3.25 3.67 9.00
CA HIS A 479 -2.46 4.82 8.54
C HIS A 479 -2.09 5.74 9.71
N ILE A 480 -3.05 6.08 10.56
CA ILE A 480 -2.82 6.93 11.73
C ILE A 480 -1.83 6.25 12.67
N ARG A 481 -2.07 4.99 13.05
CA ARG A 481 -1.21 4.28 14.01
C ARG A 481 0.20 4.06 13.48
N GLY A 482 0.34 3.69 12.22
CA GLY A 482 1.65 3.60 11.55
C GLY A 482 2.36 4.95 11.52
N GLY A 483 1.68 6.00 11.05
CA GLY A 483 2.21 7.35 10.96
C GLY A 483 2.70 7.91 12.29
N LEU A 484 1.91 7.74 13.35
CA LEU A 484 2.27 8.16 14.70
C LEU A 484 3.47 7.39 15.24
N PHE A 485 3.52 6.07 15.03
CA PHE A 485 4.69 5.27 15.41
C PHE A 485 5.97 5.77 14.72
N GLY A 486 5.91 5.96 13.40
CA GLY A 486 7.05 6.45 12.63
C GLY A 486 7.51 7.84 13.07
N PHE A 487 6.55 8.75 13.26
CA PHE A 487 6.82 10.08 13.79
C PHE A 487 7.53 10.02 15.15
N GLN A 488 6.99 9.27 16.12
CA GLN A 488 7.55 9.17 17.47
C GLN A 488 8.97 8.58 17.46
N LYS A 489 9.20 7.52 16.66
CA LYS A 489 10.52 6.86 16.60
C LYS A 489 11.57 7.71 15.89
N CYS A 490 11.19 8.55 14.93
CA CYS A 490 12.13 9.34 14.13
C CYS A 490 12.26 10.81 14.55
N LYS A 491 11.41 11.31 15.48
CA LYS A 491 11.38 12.72 15.92
C LYS A 491 12.71 13.22 16.46
N ALA A 492 13.45 12.38 17.18
CA ALA A 492 14.76 12.75 17.74
C ALA A 492 15.93 12.56 16.76
N SER A 493 15.71 11.93 15.61
CA SER A 493 16.78 11.63 14.66
C SER A 493 17.02 12.81 13.74
N GLN A 494 18.27 13.28 13.69
CA GLN A 494 18.72 14.30 12.74
C GLN A 494 19.21 13.71 11.41
N THR A 495 19.23 12.37 11.26
CA THR A 495 19.78 11.72 10.06
C THR A 495 18.96 12.10 8.83
N GLU A 496 19.60 12.75 7.86
CA GLU A 496 18.94 13.03 6.59
C GLU A 496 19.07 11.82 5.66
N GLU A 497 18.12 11.67 4.73
CA GLU A 497 18.12 10.56 3.77
C GLU A 497 19.37 10.55 2.88
N LYS A 498 19.94 11.73 2.59
CA LYS A 498 21.22 11.85 1.87
C LYS A 498 22.38 11.15 2.58
N ASP A 499 22.26 10.94 3.90
CA ASP A 499 23.27 10.27 4.71
C ASP A 499 23.09 8.75 4.73
N PHE A 500 22.01 8.21 4.16
CA PHE A 500 21.71 6.77 4.21
C PHE A 500 22.79 5.93 3.54
N GLU A 501 23.35 6.37 2.41
CA GLU A 501 24.44 5.62 1.75
C GLU A 501 25.67 5.54 2.65
N LYS A 502 26.14 6.69 3.15
CA LYS A 502 27.30 6.77 4.04
C LYS A 502 27.12 5.89 5.29
N LEU A 503 25.95 5.96 5.92
CA LEU A 503 25.64 5.17 7.11
C LEU A 503 25.55 3.68 6.79
N SER A 504 24.88 3.32 5.70
CA SER A 504 24.76 1.92 5.27
C SER A 504 26.13 1.34 4.95
N CYS A 505 27.00 2.08 4.27
CA CYS A 505 28.35 1.61 3.98
C CYS A 505 29.18 1.38 5.24
N ALA A 506 29.07 2.28 6.23
CA ALA A 506 29.75 2.10 7.52
C ALA A 506 29.26 0.83 8.24
N LEU A 507 27.94 0.60 8.26
CA LEU A 507 27.35 -0.60 8.86
C LEU A 507 27.83 -1.88 8.18
N ILE A 508 27.84 -1.90 6.84
CA ILE A 508 28.31 -3.04 6.07
C ILE A 508 29.79 -3.33 6.31
N ARG A 509 30.65 -2.30 6.33
CA ARG A 509 32.09 -2.47 6.61
C ARG A 509 32.34 -3.06 7.99
N ASP A 510 31.65 -2.53 9.00
CA ASP A 510 31.86 -3.00 10.35
C ASP A 510 31.36 -4.43 10.56
N GLN A 511 30.26 -4.81 9.88
CA GLN A 511 29.78 -6.19 9.85
C GLN A 511 30.79 -7.13 9.19
N ALA A 512 31.58 -6.62 8.23
CA ALA A 512 32.68 -7.34 7.61
C ALA A 512 33.96 -7.38 8.47
N GLY A 513 33.91 -6.94 9.74
CA GLY A 513 35.07 -6.93 10.65
C GLY A 513 36.00 -5.72 10.47
N GLN A 514 35.72 -4.83 9.51
CA GLN A 514 36.47 -3.59 9.30
C GLN A 514 35.90 -2.51 10.23
N LYS A 515 36.39 -2.43 11.48
CA LYS A 515 35.92 -1.44 12.46
C LYS A 515 36.13 -0.01 11.94
N THR A 516 35.07 0.61 11.45
CA THR A 516 35.00 2.02 11.10
C THR A 516 34.25 2.73 12.22
N PRO A 517 34.77 3.83 12.80
CA PRO A 517 33.98 4.63 13.71
C PRO A 517 32.72 5.12 12.99
N LEU A 518 31.53 4.83 13.54
CA LEU A 518 30.31 5.46 13.04
C LEU A 518 30.45 6.98 13.18
N PRO A 519 29.94 7.78 12.22
CA PRO A 519 29.84 9.21 12.44
C PRO A 519 29.07 9.45 13.75
N ALA A 520 29.62 10.30 14.61
CA ALA A 520 29.03 10.59 15.91
C ALA A 520 27.56 10.98 15.71
N GLN A 521 26.66 10.32 16.43
CA GLN A 521 25.27 10.73 16.47
C GLN A 521 25.20 11.98 17.35
N ASP A 522 25.20 13.15 16.72
CA ASP A 522 24.97 14.42 17.41
C ASP A 522 23.56 14.40 18.04
N GLY A 523 23.48 14.02 19.33
CA GLY A 523 22.21 14.06 20.06
C GLY A 523 22.00 13.05 21.19
N GLN A 524 22.86 12.05 21.40
CA GLN A 524 22.79 11.21 22.60
C GLN A 524 23.70 11.78 23.70
N LYS A 525 23.13 12.64 24.54
CA LYS A 525 23.62 12.93 25.89
C LYS A 525 22.79 12.17 26.91
#